data_AF-A0A3N4HJG9-F1
#
_entry.id   AF-A0A3N4HJG9-F1
#
_cell.length_a   1.000
_cell.length_b   1.000
_cell.length_c   1.000
_cell.angle_alpha   90.00
_cell.angle_beta   90.00
_cell.angle_gamma   90.00
#
_symmetry.space_group_name_H-M   'P 1'
#
loop_
_entity.id
_entity.type
_entity.pdbx_description
1 polymer ?
#
loop_
_entity_poly.entity_id
_entity_poly.type
_entity_poly.pdbx_seq_one_letter_code
_entity_poly.pdbx_strand_id
1 'polypeptide(L)'
;MATSEKKKATKAIQNARTNAIKKARGEEIRQKLLAHIQKQGFDLPLDRVYLHPESHAAPYVWKTSGGYSITGYRGFSDLNTYQRSCLLEALDSGKLVAVRNPDLASVSPSIELHGFQDEDDHKDKKMKKEEIDDGHETANNAHSASPSPAPRSANNRAKAARTQRYTSRSIRHPSASPPASTCTTPAPSTASARPATRLPFSATTKNNPDSTDRIVAAPRGNRQATPPHRTASIATQTPPATSASKRKADTSTNDTEELKASLRAEYRRRLHQDMMEALGDRNVDLHMNKRRREELKEWFDDGMRMLREMDSEA
;
A
#
# COMPACT_ATOMS: atom_id res chain seq x y z
N MET A 1 -21.40 29.07 16.30
CA MET A 1 -20.03 29.03 15.73
C MET A 1 -19.24 27.75 16.06
N ALA A 2 -19.62 26.95 17.07
CA ALA A 2 -18.94 25.71 17.46
C ALA A 2 -18.91 24.56 16.40
N THR A 3 -19.67 24.66 15.30
CA THR A 3 -19.75 23.61 14.28
C THR A 3 -18.61 23.65 13.25
N SER A 4 -17.93 24.79 13.09
CA SER A 4 -16.84 24.96 12.12
C SER A 4 -15.53 24.32 12.60
N GLU A 5 -15.23 24.44 13.90
CA GLU A 5 -14.00 23.91 14.50
C GLU A 5 -14.01 22.38 14.55
N LYS A 6 -15.15 21.77 14.87
CA LYS A 6 -15.32 20.30 14.86
C LYS A 6 -15.04 19.72 13.47
N LYS A 7 -15.51 20.36 12.40
CA LYS A 7 -15.25 19.92 11.01
C LYS A 7 -13.77 20.00 10.65
N LYS A 8 -13.04 21.03 11.11
CA LYS A 8 -11.60 21.16 10.87
C LYS A 8 -10.79 20.07 11.57
N ALA A 9 -11.13 19.75 12.82
CA ALA A 9 -10.46 18.69 13.58
C ALA A 9 -10.61 17.31 12.93
N THR A 10 -11.82 16.94 12.49
CA THR A 10 -12.06 15.65 11.83
C THR A 10 -11.24 15.50 10.54
N LYS A 11 -11.19 16.55 9.71
CA LYS A 11 -10.40 16.53 8.46
C LYS A 11 -8.90 16.37 8.74
N ALA A 12 -8.38 17.00 9.79
CA ALA A 12 -6.98 16.87 10.18
C ALA A 12 -6.63 15.43 10.60
N ILE A 13 -7.49 14.79 11.39
CA ILE A 13 -7.32 13.39 11.82
C ILE A 13 -7.35 12.44 10.61
N GLN A 14 -8.29 12.64 9.68
CA GLN A 14 -8.39 11.83 8.48
C GLN A 14 -7.16 12.00 7.57
N ASN A 15 -6.67 13.22 7.39
CA ASN A 15 -5.45 13.49 6.63
C ASN A 15 -4.21 12.86 7.31
N ALA A 16 -4.10 12.94 8.63
CA ALA A 16 -3.02 12.31 9.37
C ALA A 16 -3.04 10.78 9.19
N ARG A 17 -4.22 10.16 9.28
CA ARG A 17 -4.40 8.72 9.09
C ARG A 17 -4.03 8.28 7.67
N THR A 18 -4.48 9.01 6.65
CA THR A 18 -4.16 8.68 5.25
C THR A 18 -2.66 8.82 4.97
N ASN A 19 -2.01 9.85 5.50
CA ASN A 19 -0.56 10.01 5.41
C ASN A 19 0.20 8.90 6.14
N ALA A 20 -0.25 8.50 7.32
CA ALA A 20 0.35 7.38 8.06
C ALA A 20 0.28 6.07 7.26
N ILE A 21 -0.86 5.77 6.64
CA ILE A 21 -1.04 4.59 5.78
C ILE A 21 -0.12 4.66 4.56
N LYS A 22 -0.03 5.82 3.89
CA LYS A 22 0.89 6.01 2.76
C LYS A 22 2.35 5.81 3.16
N LYS A 23 2.75 6.32 4.32
CA LYS A 23 4.10 6.16 4.86
C LYS A 23 4.41 4.68 5.17
N ALA A 24 3.51 3.99 5.86
CA ALA A 24 3.67 2.57 6.19
C ALA A 24 3.83 1.71 4.93
N ARG A 25 3.00 1.93 3.90
CA ARG A 25 3.11 1.21 2.62
C ARG A 25 4.40 1.54 1.86
N GLY A 26 4.86 2.80 1.91
CA GLY A 26 6.14 3.19 1.32
C GLY A 26 7.34 2.55 2.02
N GLU A 27 7.23 2.27 3.32
CA GLU A 27 8.24 1.54 4.09
C GLU A 27 8.27 0.06 3.74
N GLU A 28 7.10 -0.57 3.60
CA GLU A 28 6.97 -1.98 3.18
C GLU A 28 7.65 -2.24 1.84
N ILE A 29 7.43 -1.36 0.86
CA ILE A 29 8.09 -1.47 -0.46
C ILE A 29 9.60 -1.31 -0.33
N ARG A 30 10.08 -0.37 0.48
CA ARG A 30 11.53 -0.18 0.73
C ARG A 30 12.16 -1.41 1.36
N GLN A 31 11.49 -2.04 2.33
CA GLN A 31 11.97 -3.28 2.95
C GLN A 31 12.06 -4.43 1.94
N LYS A 32 11.04 -4.60 1.07
CA LYS A 32 11.07 -5.63 0.02
C LYS A 32 12.18 -5.39 -1.01
N LEU A 33 12.37 -4.13 -1.42
CA LEU A 33 13.48 -3.76 -2.30
C LEU A 33 14.84 -4.02 -1.64
N LEU A 34 14.99 -3.64 -0.37
CA LEU A 34 16.21 -3.92 0.39
C LEU A 34 16.50 -5.42 0.45
N ALA A 35 15.52 -6.23 0.81
CA ALA A 35 15.67 -7.68 0.87
C ALA A 35 16.06 -8.25 -0.51
N HIS A 36 15.48 -7.74 -1.59
CA HIS A 36 15.85 -8.12 -2.95
C HIS A 36 17.30 -7.73 -3.27
N ILE A 37 17.72 -6.50 -2.95
CA ILE A 37 19.08 -5.99 -3.16
C ILE A 37 20.10 -6.83 -2.36
N GLN A 38 19.82 -7.12 -1.09
CA GLN A 38 20.66 -7.97 -0.24
C GLN A 38 20.78 -9.40 -0.80
N LYS A 39 19.69 -9.95 -1.35
CA LYS A 39 19.71 -11.25 -2.04
C LYS A 39 20.63 -11.26 -3.27
N GLN A 40 20.84 -10.11 -3.91
CA GLN A 40 21.80 -9.93 -5.01
C GLN A 40 23.25 -9.68 -4.53
N GLY A 41 23.50 -9.69 -3.21
CA GLY A 41 24.84 -9.55 -2.64
C GLY A 41 25.27 -8.11 -2.35
N PHE A 42 24.36 -7.15 -2.36
CA PHE A 42 24.66 -5.77 -1.97
C PHE A 42 24.32 -5.54 -0.49
N ASP A 43 25.29 -5.04 0.28
CA ASP A 43 25.06 -4.62 1.65
C ASP A 43 24.81 -3.11 1.70
N LEU A 44 23.55 -2.72 1.93
CA LEU A 44 23.11 -1.33 1.91
C LEU A 44 22.15 -1.06 3.06
N PRO A 45 22.23 0.13 3.68
CA PRO A 45 21.26 0.53 4.68
C PRO A 45 19.92 0.93 4.02
N LEU A 46 18.82 0.77 4.76
CA LEU A 46 17.44 0.96 4.28
C LEU A 46 17.17 2.39 3.76
N ASP A 47 17.86 3.39 4.32
CA ASP A 47 17.77 4.79 3.93
C ASP A 47 18.36 5.06 2.54
N ARG A 48 19.24 4.19 2.04
CA ARG A 48 19.86 4.30 0.70
C ARG A 48 19.11 3.54 -0.40
N VAL A 49 17.97 2.93 -0.09
CA VAL A 49 17.18 2.16 -1.05
C VAL A 49 16.21 3.08 -1.79
N TYR A 50 16.54 3.39 -3.03
CA TYR A 50 15.73 4.23 -3.91
C TYR A 50 15.42 3.54 -5.24
N LEU A 51 14.29 3.90 -5.85
CA LEU A 51 13.96 3.57 -7.24
C LEU A 51 14.55 4.66 -8.15
N HIS A 52 15.80 4.49 -8.52
CA HIS A 52 16.41 5.31 -9.56
C HIS A 52 16.53 4.50 -10.84
N PRO A 53 15.88 4.92 -11.94
CA PRO A 53 16.11 4.30 -13.24
C PRO A 53 17.55 4.55 -13.73
N GLU A 54 18.15 5.71 -13.41
CA GLU A 54 19.43 6.16 -13.99
C GLU A 54 20.29 7.01 -13.03
N SER A 55 20.31 6.71 -11.71
CA SER A 55 21.18 7.48 -10.80
C SER A 55 22.63 7.00 -10.90
N HIS A 56 23.50 7.84 -11.47
CA HIS A 56 24.94 7.58 -11.57
C HIS A 56 25.64 7.45 -10.20
N ALA A 57 25.01 7.91 -9.11
CA ALA A 57 25.62 7.92 -7.78
C ALA A 57 25.31 6.67 -6.92
N ALA A 58 24.40 5.81 -7.36
CA ALA A 58 23.99 4.65 -6.56
C ALA A 58 24.90 3.43 -6.83
N PRO A 59 25.25 2.61 -5.82
CA PRO A 59 26.07 1.39 -5.99
C PRO A 59 25.41 0.32 -6.87
N TYR A 60 24.11 0.44 -7.09
CA TYR A 60 23.31 -0.45 -7.91
C TYR A 60 22.39 0.36 -8.84
N VAL A 61 21.99 -0.25 -9.94
CA VAL A 61 20.99 0.24 -10.89
C VAL A 61 19.92 -0.83 -11.06
N TRP A 62 18.66 -0.42 -11.18
CA TRP A 62 17.58 -1.34 -11.44
C TRP A 62 17.49 -1.69 -12.93
N LYS A 63 17.62 -2.97 -13.26
CA LYS A 63 17.39 -3.49 -14.60
C LYS A 63 15.95 -3.98 -14.70
N THR A 64 15.21 -3.42 -15.65
CA THR A 64 13.85 -3.89 -15.96
C THR A 64 13.88 -4.91 -17.10
N SER A 65 12.91 -5.81 -17.10
CA SER A 65 12.66 -6.79 -18.16
C SER A 65 11.17 -7.08 -18.28
N GLY A 66 10.76 -7.78 -19.34
CA GLY A 66 9.35 -8.16 -19.53
C GLY A 66 8.39 -6.98 -19.67
N GLY A 67 8.85 -5.85 -20.22
CA GLY A 67 8.04 -4.65 -20.47
C GLY A 67 7.73 -3.81 -19.24
N TYR A 68 8.26 -4.16 -18.05
CA TYR A 68 8.10 -3.31 -16.87
C TYR A 68 8.89 -2.01 -17.04
N SER A 69 8.26 -0.88 -16.72
CA SER A 69 8.91 0.43 -16.68
C SER A 69 8.84 0.99 -15.27
N ILE A 70 9.99 1.44 -14.75
CA ILE A 70 10.03 2.18 -13.49
C ILE A 70 9.44 3.55 -13.79
N THR A 71 8.31 3.87 -13.17
CA THR A 71 7.73 5.21 -13.24
C THR A 71 8.69 6.18 -12.52
N GLY A 72 9.31 7.08 -13.28
CA GLY A 72 10.38 7.95 -12.79
C GLY A 72 10.01 8.87 -11.61
N TYR A 73 11.06 9.32 -10.91
CA TYR A 73 11.20 10.39 -9.90
C TYR A 73 10.18 10.54 -8.75
N ARG A 74 9.15 9.69 -8.65
CA ARG A 74 8.21 9.75 -7.52
C ARG A 74 8.68 8.88 -6.36
N GLY A 75 8.62 9.42 -5.14
CA GLY A 75 8.93 8.65 -3.93
C GLY A 75 7.95 7.50 -3.75
N PHE A 76 8.33 6.48 -2.96
CA PHE A 76 7.48 5.30 -2.71
C PHE A 76 6.09 5.63 -2.17
N SER A 77 5.97 6.75 -1.45
CA SER A 77 4.70 7.23 -0.89
C SER A 77 3.75 7.81 -1.94
N ASP A 78 4.26 8.17 -3.11
CA ASP A 78 3.49 8.78 -4.20
C ASP A 78 3.00 7.75 -5.22
N LEU A 79 3.47 6.50 -5.13
CA LEU A 79 2.99 5.42 -5.98
C LEU A 79 1.52 5.13 -5.69
N ASN A 80 0.71 5.11 -6.75
CA ASN A 80 -0.69 4.72 -6.63
C ASN A 80 -0.81 3.20 -6.32
N THR A 81 -2.01 2.72 -5.99
CA THR A 81 -2.19 1.30 -5.62
C THR A 81 -1.78 0.34 -6.74
N TYR A 82 -2.14 0.64 -7.99
CA TYR A 82 -1.78 -0.19 -9.15
C TYR A 82 -0.26 -0.24 -9.38
N GLN A 83 0.42 0.90 -9.38
CA GLN A 83 1.86 1.00 -9.55
C GLN A 83 2.63 0.22 -8.48
N ARG A 84 2.15 0.25 -7.23
CA ARG A 84 2.74 -0.53 -6.13
C ARG A 84 2.57 -2.03 -6.36
N SER A 85 1.38 -2.48 -6.72
CA SER A 85 1.12 -3.88 -7.04
C SER A 85 2.00 -4.36 -8.20
N CYS A 86 2.10 -3.58 -9.28
CA CYS A 86 2.97 -3.92 -10.42
C CYS A 86 4.46 -3.94 -10.04
N LEU A 87 4.91 -3.05 -9.16
CA LEU A 87 6.29 -3.05 -8.65
C LEU A 87 6.58 -4.31 -7.83
N LEU A 88 5.69 -4.67 -6.92
CA LEU A 88 5.84 -5.87 -6.09
C LEU A 88 5.82 -7.14 -6.96
N GLU A 89 4.88 -7.23 -7.90
CA GLU A 89 4.81 -8.33 -8.86
C GLU A 89 6.07 -8.40 -9.72
N ALA A 90 6.63 -7.27 -10.14
CA ALA A 90 7.87 -7.23 -10.92
C ALA A 90 9.09 -7.73 -10.12
N LEU A 91 9.14 -7.47 -8.81
CA LEU A 91 10.16 -8.02 -7.92
C LEU A 91 10.01 -9.53 -7.74
N ASP A 92 8.78 -9.99 -7.50
CA ASP A 92 8.50 -11.41 -7.25
C ASP A 92 8.71 -12.26 -8.51
N SER A 93 8.37 -11.72 -9.68
CA SER A 93 8.59 -12.37 -10.98
C SER A 93 10.02 -12.27 -11.51
N GLY A 94 10.90 -11.50 -10.85
CA GLY A 94 12.25 -11.23 -11.34
C GLY A 94 12.30 -10.34 -12.59
N LYS A 95 11.19 -9.67 -12.94
CA LYS A 95 11.17 -8.67 -14.01
C LYS A 95 11.93 -7.40 -13.63
N LEU A 96 12.16 -7.18 -12.34
CA LEU A 96 12.95 -6.09 -11.79
C LEU A 96 14.09 -6.67 -10.94
N VAL A 97 15.34 -6.38 -11.31
CA VAL A 97 16.52 -6.89 -10.63
C VAL A 97 17.52 -5.77 -10.38
N ALA A 98 18.12 -5.75 -9.19
CA ALA A 98 19.23 -4.85 -8.88
C ALA A 98 20.54 -5.38 -9.48
N VAL A 99 21.23 -4.57 -10.27
CA VAL A 99 22.52 -4.89 -10.91
C VAL A 99 23.56 -3.88 -10.46
N ARG A 100 24.84 -4.28 -10.43
CA ARG A 100 25.93 -3.38 -10.04
C ARG A 100 25.99 -2.22 -11.02
N ASN A 101 26.12 -0.99 -10.50
CA ASN A 101 26.20 0.18 -11.35
C ASN A 101 27.53 0.15 -12.15
N PRO A 102 27.50 0.09 -13.49
CA PRO A 102 28.71 0.06 -14.31
C PRO A 102 29.50 1.38 -14.22
N ASP A 103 28.82 2.51 -14.01
CA ASP A 103 29.47 3.83 -14.02
C ASP A 103 30.43 3.99 -12.84
N LEU A 104 30.08 3.40 -11.68
CA LEU A 104 30.94 3.42 -10.50
C LEU A 104 32.17 2.52 -10.62
N ALA A 105 32.16 1.52 -11.50
CA ALA A 105 33.35 0.69 -11.73
C ALA A 105 34.47 1.47 -12.44
N SER A 106 34.13 2.55 -13.15
CA SER A 106 35.11 3.43 -13.79
C SER A 106 35.81 4.37 -12.81
N VAL A 107 35.17 4.67 -11.67
CA VAL A 107 35.79 5.40 -10.58
C VAL A 107 36.63 4.41 -9.79
N SER A 108 37.78 4.05 -10.37
CA SER A 108 38.83 3.38 -9.62
C SER A 108 39.08 4.18 -8.35
N PRO A 109 39.14 3.55 -7.16
CA PRO A 109 39.47 4.22 -5.93
C PRO A 109 40.96 4.58 -5.97
N SER A 110 41.33 5.57 -6.79
CA SER A 110 42.47 6.42 -6.49
C SER A 110 42.06 7.24 -5.29
N ILE A 111 42.07 6.58 -4.14
CA ILE A 111 42.17 7.21 -2.84
C ILE A 111 43.58 7.77 -2.83
N GLU A 112 43.79 8.89 -3.53
CA GLU A 112 44.77 9.84 -3.05
C GLU A 112 44.19 10.32 -1.72
N LEU A 113 44.77 9.75 -0.67
CA LEU A 113 44.65 10.16 0.72
C LEU A 113 45.20 11.60 0.83
N HIS A 114 44.53 12.56 0.20
CA HIS A 114 44.89 13.96 0.30
C HIS A 114 44.45 14.39 1.69
N GLY A 115 45.44 14.48 2.59
CA GLY A 115 45.26 14.76 4.00
C GLY A 115 44.35 15.98 4.19
N PHE A 116 43.16 15.72 4.70
CA PHE A 116 42.35 16.76 5.31
C PHE A 116 43.08 17.14 6.60
N GLN A 117 43.72 18.30 6.57
CA GLN A 117 44.20 18.98 7.76
C GLN A 117 43.01 19.20 8.70
N ASP A 118 43.21 18.75 9.93
CA ASP A 118 42.38 19.08 11.08
C ASP A 118 42.38 20.61 11.25
N GLU A 119 41.32 21.28 10.81
CA GLU A 119 40.98 22.59 11.35
C GLU A 119 39.89 22.41 12.40
N ASP A 120 40.38 22.22 13.62
CA ASP A 120 39.70 22.49 14.88
C ASP A 120 39.07 23.89 14.85
N ASP A 121 37.77 23.98 14.56
CA ASP A 121 37.00 25.19 14.84
C ASP A 121 35.91 24.87 15.88
N HIS A 122 36.37 24.85 17.14
CA HIS A 122 35.55 24.90 18.34
C HIS A 122 34.65 26.15 18.31
N LYS A 123 33.39 25.97 17.92
CA LYS A 123 32.32 26.94 18.24
C LYS A 123 31.36 26.38 19.27
N ASP A 124 31.68 26.75 20.50
CA ASP A 124 30.78 26.88 21.64
C ASP A 124 29.38 27.38 21.23
N LYS A 125 28.43 26.46 21.13
CA LYS A 125 27.00 26.79 21.22
C LYS A 125 26.46 26.42 22.58
N LYS A 126 26.82 27.29 23.53
CA LYS A 126 25.98 27.82 24.63
C LYS A 126 24.68 27.05 24.84
N MET A 127 24.73 26.11 25.78
CA MET A 127 23.56 25.47 26.37
C MET A 127 22.65 26.54 26.97
N LYS A 128 21.47 26.75 26.37
CA LYS A 128 20.40 27.50 26.99
C LYS A 128 19.51 26.48 27.73
N LYS A 129 19.83 26.31 29.01
CA LYS A 129 19.03 25.63 30.02
C LYS A 129 17.69 26.38 30.11
N GLU A 130 16.64 25.85 29.50
CA GLU A 130 15.28 26.31 29.69
C GLU A 130 14.59 25.30 30.61
N GLU A 131 14.70 25.62 31.89
CA GLU A 131 13.90 25.13 33.00
C GLU A 131 12.44 25.46 32.70
N ILE A 132 11.62 24.43 32.47
CA ILE A 132 10.17 24.56 32.50
C ILE A 132 9.70 23.67 33.65
N ASP A 133 9.62 24.35 34.79
CA ASP A 133 8.79 24.05 35.93
C ASP A 133 7.30 24.16 35.56
N ASP A 134 6.47 23.71 36.50
CA ASP A 134 5.03 23.86 36.62
C ASP A 134 4.17 22.72 36.06
N GLY A 135 3.84 21.84 37.00
CA GLY A 135 2.82 20.85 36.90
C GLY A 135 1.43 21.42 36.64
N HIS A 136 0.52 20.51 36.31
CA HIS A 136 -0.81 20.52 36.89
C HIS A 136 -1.41 19.11 36.75
N GLU A 137 -1.52 18.45 37.89
CA GLU A 137 -2.65 17.57 38.16
C GLU A 137 -3.94 18.29 37.80
N THR A 138 -4.87 17.61 37.13
CA THR A 138 -6.26 17.63 37.56
C THR A 138 -6.96 16.35 37.14
N ALA A 139 -7.46 15.68 38.16
CA ALA A 139 -8.28 14.50 38.10
C ALA A 139 -9.70 14.79 37.57
N ASN A 140 -10.37 13.71 37.18
CA ASN A 140 -11.81 13.45 37.31
C ASN A 140 -12.81 14.53 36.85
N ASN A 141 -13.64 14.19 35.84
CA ASN A 141 -15.08 14.17 36.09
C ASN A 141 -15.84 13.36 35.03
N ALA A 142 -16.42 12.23 35.45
CA ALA A 142 -17.55 11.61 34.78
C ALA A 142 -18.80 12.32 35.30
N HIS A 143 -19.68 12.84 34.46
CA HIS A 143 -21.10 13.05 34.80
C HIS A 143 -21.98 12.95 33.55
N SER A 144 -22.95 12.05 33.67
CA SER A 144 -24.18 11.94 32.88
C SER A 144 -24.94 13.26 32.81
N ALA A 145 -25.54 13.57 31.65
CA ALA A 145 -26.97 13.82 31.48
C ALA A 145 -27.27 14.48 30.12
N SER A 146 -28.19 13.84 29.38
CA SER A 146 -29.06 14.46 28.38
C SER A 146 -30.22 15.16 29.13
N PRO A 147 -30.90 16.21 28.61
CA PRO A 147 -31.85 16.02 27.51
C PRO A 147 -31.96 17.17 26.48
N SER A 148 -32.84 16.91 25.52
CA SER A 148 -33.14 17.53 24.22
C SER A 148 -34.06 18.79 24.31
N PRO A 149 -34.77 19.27 23.26
CA PRO A 149 -34.41 20.41 22.39
C PRO A 149 -35.47 21.54 22.32
N ALA A 150 -35.14 22.69 21.69
CA ALA A 150 -36.12 23.56 21.01
C ALA A 150 -35.47 24.53 19.98
N PRO A 151 -36.21 25.00 18.94
CA PRO A 151 -35.66 25.65 17.74
C PRO A 151 -35.96 27.16 17.64
N ARG A 152 -35.17 27.88 16.81
CA ARG A 152 -35.49 29.13 16.06
C ARG A 152 -34.22 29.59 15.34
N SER A 153 -34.10 29.49 14.02
CA SER A 153 -34.62 30.37 12.96
C SER A 153 -34.17 31.84 13.10
N ALA A 154 -33.16 32.25 12.32
CA ALA A 154 -33.19 33.38 11.39
C ALA A 154 -31.78 33.81 10.93
N ASN A 155 -31.74 34.23 9.68
CA ASN A 155 -30.63 34.73 8.86
C ASN A 155 -29.71 35.76 9.54
N ASN A 156 -28.43 35.79 9.17
CA ASN A 156 -27.93 36.90 8.34
C ASN A 156 -26.46 36.76 7.87
N ARG A 157 -26.33 37.19 6.62
CA ARG A 157 -25.17 37.41 5.76
C ARG A 157 -24.38 38.62 6.25
N ALA A 158 -23.06 38.49 6.40
CA ALA A 158 -22.14 39.63 6.29
C ALA A 158 -20.72 39.17 5.99
N LYS A 159 -20.15 39.80 4.95
CA LYS A 159 -18.74 39.76 4.55
C LYS A 159 -17.89 40.42 5.65
N ALA A 160 -16.71 39.87 5.92
CA ALA A 160 -15.55 40.67 6.31
C ALA A 160 -14.27 39.89 6.04
N ALA A 161 -13.45 40.43 5.14
CA ALA A 161 -12.05 40.12 5.00
C ALA A 161 -11.33 40.44 6.33
N ARG A 162 -10.54 39.51 6.87
CA ARG A 162 -9.54 39.88 7.89
C ARG A 162 -8.42 38.87 8.01
N THR A 163 -7.28 39.30 7.47
CA THR A 163 -5.94 39.21 8.04
C THR A 163 -5.36 37.82 8.29
N GLN A 164 -4.36 37.52 7.45
CA GLN A 164 -3.32 36.53 7.69
C GLN A 164 -2.70 36.70 9.09
N ARG A 165 -2.72 35.63 9.88
CA ARG A 165 -1.76 35.43 10.97
C ARG A 165 -1.04 34.12 10.71
N TYR A 166 0.19 34.27 10.26
CA TYR A 166 1.24 33.28 10.27
C TYR A 166 1.49 32.89 11.73
N THR A 167 1.17 31.66 12.10
CA THR A 167 1.70 31.05 13.33
C THR A 167 2.43 29.78 12.94
N SER A 168 3.76 29.88 12.93
CA SER A 168 4.69 28.79 12.77
C SER A 168 4.53 27.82 13.94
N ARG A 169 3.73 26.77 13.76
CA ARG A 169 3.56 25.72 14.77
C ARG A 169 4.53 24.59 14.50
N SER A 170 5.64 24.64 15.22
CA SER A 170 6.65 23.58 15.33
C SER A 170 6.01 22.30 15.88
N ILE A 171 5.89 21.28 15.04
CA ILE A 171 5.40 19.95 15.42
C ILE A 171 6.61 19.15 15.95
N ARG A 172 6.64 18.94 17.27
CA ARG A 172 7.57 18.00 17.91
C ARG A 172 7.09 16.57 17.67
N HIS A 173 7.99 15.69 17.26
CA HIS A 173 7.80 14.25 17.16
C HIS A 173 7.92 13.61 18.55
N PRO A 174 7.02 12.71 18.98
CA PRO A 174 7.34 11.79 20.06
C PRO A 174 8.15 10.61 19.50
N SER A 175 9.39 10.52 19.98
CA SER A 175 10.28 9.36 19.88
C SER A 175 9.88 8.36 20.95
N ALA A 176 9.49 7.15 20.56
CA ALA A 176 9.24 6.04 21.48
C ALA A 176 10.27 4.93 21.18
N SER A 177 11.20 4.76 22.11
CA SER A 177 12.10 3.60 22.19
C SER A 177 11.42 2.46 22.97
N PRO A 178 11.78 1.19 22.69
CA PRO A 178 11.09 0.01 23.20
C PRO A 178 11.57 -0.38 24.61
N PRO A 179 10.72 -1.02 25.44
CA PRO A 179 11.21 -1.72 26.62
C PRO A 179 11.74 -3.11 26.23
N ALA A 180 12.97 -3.39 26.67
CA ALA A 180 13.51 -4.73 26.78
C ALA A 180 12.71 -5.54 27.81
N SER A 181 12.48 -6.83 27.55
CA SER A 181 12.09 -7.79 28.58
C SER A 181 12.71 -9.14 28.29
N THR A 182 13.56 -9.52 29.22
CA THR A 182 14.29 -10.78 29.38
C THR A 182 13.37 -11.93 29.80
N CYS A 183 13.76 -13.14 29.37
CA CYS A 183 13.92 -14.36 30.18
C CYS A 183 12.78 -14.78 31.13
N THR A 184 12.25 -16.00 30.96
CA THR A 184 12.44 -17.14 31.90
C THR A 184 11.46 -18.27 31.57
N THR A 185 12.03 -19.44 31.23
CA THR A 185 11.38 -20.75 31.14
C THR A 185 10.92 -21.24 32.52
N PRO A 186 9.79 -21.96 32.62
CA PRO A 186 9.88 -23.25 33.32
C PRO A 186 9.05 -24.37 32.67
N ALA A 187 9.63 -25.57 32.68
CA ALA A 187 8.91 -26.85 32.58
C ALA A 187 8.23 -27.18 33.92
N PRO A 188 7.18 -28.02 33.95
CA PRO A 188 7.43 -29.45 34.18
C PRO A 188 6.45 -30.45 33.53
N SER A 189 6.93 -31.70 33.42
CA SER A 189 6.20 -32.97 33.25
C SER A 189 5.06 -33.13 34.28
N THR A 190 4.00 -33.95 34.16
CA THR A 190 3.97 -35.40 33.89
C THR A 190 2.50 -35.89 33.83
N ALA A 191 2.23 -36.91 33.01
CA ALA A 191 1.19 -37.96 33.10
C ALA A 191 -0.32 -37.62 33.19
N SER A 192 -1.13 -38.18 32.26
CA SER A 192 -2.26 -39.06 32.63
C SER A 192 -2.95 -39.72 31.42
N ALA A 193 -2.97 -41.06 31.45
CA ALA A 193 -3.93 -42.05 30.96
C ALA A 193 -4.64 -41.95 29.57
N ARG A 194 -4.44 -43.04 28.80
CA ARG A 194 -5.27 -43.55 27.68
C ARG A 194 -6.72 -43.86 28.11
N PRO A 195 -7.64 -44.04 27.14
CA PRO A 195 -7.94 -45.41 26.71
C PRO A 195 -7.89 -45.62 25.19
N ALA A 196 -7.58 -46.86 24.83
CA ALA A 196 -7.45 -47.35 23.47
C ALA A 196 -8.82 -47.55 22.80
N THR A 197 -8.93 -47.21 21.52
CA THR A 197 -9.91 -47.82 20.62
C THR A 197 -9.20 -48.23 19.35
N ARG A 198 -9.01 -49.54 19.22
CA ARG A 198 -8.53 -50.24 18.02
C ARG A 198 -9.60 -50.17 16.95
N LEU A 199 -9.22 -49.86 15.71
CA LEU A 199 -9.83 -50.45 14.50
C LEU A 199 -8.76 -50.72 13.43
N PRO A 200 -9.00 -51.69 12.53
CA PRO A 200 -7.94 -52.45 11.86
C PRO A 200 -7.51 -51.92 10.49
N PHE A 201 -6.21 -52.15 10.24
CA PHE A 201 -5.54 -52.54 8.99
C PHE A 201 -6.31 -52.43 7.66
N SER A 202 -5.70 -51.75 6.69
CA SER A 202 -5.58 -52.24 5.30
C SER A 202 -4.36 -51.65 4.57
N ALA A 203 -3.48 -52.58 4.18
CA ALA A 203 -2.66 -52.66 2.97
C ALA A 203 -1.73 -51.49 2.54
N THR A 204 -0.46 -51.68 2.93
CA THR A 204 0.76 -51.63 2.11
C THR A 204 0.60 -51.38 0.59
N THR A 205 1.21 -50.31 0.09
CA THR A 205 1.93 -50.33 -1.19
C THR A 205 3.30 -49.65 -1.01
N LYS A 206 4.31 -50.49 -0.78
CA LYS A 206 5.71 -50.20 -1.09
C LYS A 206 5.82 -50.11 -2.60
N ASN A 207 6.39 -49.03 -3.13
CA ASN A 207 7.11 -49.04 -4.41
C ASN A 207 8.04 -47.82 -4.47
N ASN A 208 9.25 -48.02 -3.98
CA ASN A 208 10.47 -47.42 -4.54
C ASN A 208 11.57 -48.46 -4.27
N PRO A 209 12.34 -48.85 -5.29
CA PRO A 209 13.66 -48.24 -5.36
C PRO A 209 14.27 -48.14 -6.78
N ASP A 210 15.33 -47.31 -6.83
CA ASP A 210 16.57 -47.57 -7.55
C ASP A 210 16.66 -47.30 -9.06
N SER A 211 17.33 -46.20 -9.41
CA SER A 211 18.31 -46.21 -10.50
C SER A 211 19.34 -45.13 -10.26
N THR A 212 20.53 -45.61 -9.91
CA THR A 212 21.77 -44.86 -9.80
C THR A 212 22.50 -44.88 -11.15
N ASP A 213 23.46 -43.97 -11.29
CA ASP A 213 24.51 -43.84 -12.32
C ASP A 213 24.23 -42.90 -13.51
N ARG A 214 24.81 -41.70 -13.55
CA ARG A 214 26.25 -41.32 -13.69
C ARG A 214 26.73 -41.57 -15.12
N ILE A 215 26.99 -40.49 -15.88
CA ILE A 215 28.18 -40.30 -16.71
C ILE A 215 28.33 -38.82 -17.10
N VAL A 216 29.59 -38.43 -17.07
CA VAL A 216 30.26 -37.17 -17.38
C VAL A 216 30.24 -36.86 -18.88
N ALA A 217 30.06 -35.59 -19.27
CA ALA A 217 30.93 -34.85 -20.23
C ALA A 217 30.20 -33.65 -20.87
N ALA A 218 30.76 -32.45 -20.69
CA ALA A 218 30.72 -31.39 -21.70
C ALA A 218 31.81 -31.69 -22.76
N PRO A 219 31.67 -31.32 -24.04
CA PRO A 219 31.96 -29.92 -24.43
C PRO A 219 31.19 -29.37 -25.66
N ARG A 220 31.23 -28.02 -25.77
CA ARG A 220 31.23 -27.14 -26.96
C ARG A 220 30.34 -27.48 -28.17
N GLY A 221 29.59 -26.47 -28.63
CA GLY A 221 29.41 -26.23 -30.06
C GLY A 221 28.07 -25.64 -30.50
N ASN A 222 28.06 -24.32 -30.70
CA ASN A 222 27.61 -23.67 -31.94
C ASN A 222 26.30 -24.14 -32.60
N ARG A 223 25.26 -23.29 -32.61
CA ARG A 223 24.61 -22.80 -33.85
C ARG A 223 23.47 -21.83 -33.58
N GLN A 224 23.54 -20.72 -34.32
CA GLN A 224 22.46 -19.81 -34.65
C GLN A 224 21.20 -20.58 -35.08
N ALA A 225 20.05 -20.17 -34.56
CA ALA A 225 18.77 -20.29 -35.24
C ALA A 225 17.89 -19.09 -34.85
N THR A 226 17.86 -18.10 -35.73
CA THR A 226 16.86 -17.05 -35.81
C THR A 226 15.47 -17.65 -36.01
N PRO A 227 14.45 -17.30 -35.20
CA PRO A 227 13.06 -17.53 -35.58
C PRO A 227 12.56 -16.41 -36.52
N PRO A 228 11.82 -16.75 -37.59
CA PRO A 228 11.30 -15.78 -38.55
C PRO A 228 10.16 -14.94 -37.96
N HIS A 229 10.18 -13.65 -38.31
CA HIS A 229 9.11 -12.69 -38.11
C HIS A 229 7.77 -13.23 -38.63
N ARG A 230 6.79 -13.35 -37.74
CA ARG A 230 5.39 -13.55 -38.10
C ARG A 230 4.68 -12.20 -38.00
N THR A 231 4.61 -11.51 -39.12
CA THR A 231 3.83 -10.28 -39.31
C THR A 231 2.36 -10.63 -39.21
N ALA A 232 1.75 -10.40 -38.04
CA ALA A 232 0.30 -10.44 -37.91
C ALA A 232 -0.26 -9.13 -38.47
N SER A 233 -0.71 -9.19 -39.72
CA SER A 233 -1.56 -8.18 -40.35
C SER A 233 -2.88 -8.08 -39.59
N ILE A 234 -2.95 -7.11 -38.67
CA ILE A 234 -4.19 -6.70 -38.02
C ILE A 234 -5.00 -5.94 -39.07
N ALA A 235 -5.99 -6.61 -39.65
CA ALA A 235 -7.02 -5.99 -40.46
C ALA A 235 -7.73 -4.94 -39.60
N THR A 236 -7.45 -3.67 -39.91
CA THR A 236 -8.16 -2.53 -39.34
C THR A 236 -9.59 -2.57 -39.88
N GLN A 237 -10.52 -3.13 -39.10
CA GLN A 237 -11.94 -3.01 -39.37
C GLN A 237 -12.36 -1.58 -39.05
N THR A 238 -12.55 -0.80 -40.11
CA THR A 238 -13.16 0.52 -40.07
C THR A 238 -14.59 0.38 -39.55
N PRO A 239 -14.95 0.98 -38.40
CA PRO A 239 -16.33 0.98 -37.95
C PRO A 239 -17.19 1.78 -38.94
N PRO A 240 -18.38 1.28 -39.34
CA PRO A 240 -19.27 2.01 -40.23
C PRO A 240 -19.73 3.30 -39.58
N ALA A 241 -19.54 4.42 -40.29
CA ALA A 241 -19.99 5.73 -39.89
C ALA A 241 -21.52 5.74 -39.74
N THR A 242 -22.01 5.68 -38.51
CA THR A 242 -23.41 5.89 -38.20
C THR A 242 -23.70 7.39 -38.18
N SER A 243 -24.54 7.79 -39.14
CA SER A 243 -25.06 9.13 -39.35
C SER A 243 -25.67 9.72 -38.07
N ALA A 244 -25.19 10.92 -37.74
CA ALA A 244 -25.69 11.76 -36.65
C ALA A 244 -27.16 12.18 -36.88
N SER A 245 -28.09 11.38 -36.39
CA SER A 245 -29.50 11.75 -36.27
C SER A 245 -29.71 12.41 -34.90
N LYS A 246 -29.67 13.75 -34.87
CA LYS A 246 -30.08 14.56 -33.71
C LYS A 246 -31.60 14.45 -33.52
N ARG A 247 -32.06 13.38 -32.88
CA ARG A 247 -33.41 13.33 -32.28
C ARG A 247 -33.25 13.54 -30.78
N LYS A 248 -34.09 14.40 -30.21
CA LYS A 248 -34.20 14.55 -28.75
C LYS A 248 -34.51 13.17 -28.19
N ALA A 249 -33.57 12.60 -27.45
CA ALA A 249 -33.76 11.30 -26.82
C ALA A 249 -34.71 11.51 -25.65
N ASP A 250 -35.98 11.12 -25.83
CA ASP A 250 -36.86 10.88 -24.71
C ASP A 250 -36.26 9.70 -23.95
N THR A 251 -35.65 9.98 -22.80
CA THR A 251 -35.10 8.97 -21.89
C THR A 251 -36.27 8.07 -21.49
N SER A 252 -36.39 6.92 -22.14
CA SER A 252 -37.55 6.07 -21.93
C SER A 252 -37.45 5.47 -20.53
N THR A 253 -38.57 5.34 -19.83
CA THR A 253 -38.67 4.69 -18.51
C THR A 253 -38.09 3.27 -18.50
N ASN A 254 -37.88 2.65 -19.66
CA ASN A 254 -37.23 1.34 -19.78
C ASN A 254 -35.71 1.42 -19.54
N ASP A 255 -35.06 2.53 -19.89
CA ASP A 255 -33.61 2.70 -19.72
C ASP A 255 -33.23 2.79 -18.24
N THR A 256 -34.10 3.40 -17.41
CA THR A 256 -33.85 3.54 -15.98
C THR A 256 -34.05 2.22 -15.22
N GLU A 257 -35.00 1.38 -15.63
CA GLU A 257 -35.17 0.03 -15.08
C GLU A 257 -34.01 -0.91 -15.45
N GLU A 258 -33.50 -0.84 -16.69
CA GLU A 258 -32.30 -1.60 -17.08
C GLU A 258 -31.08 -1.18 -16.26
N LEU A 259 -30.92 0.12 -16.00
CA LEU A 259 -29.84 0.65 -15.17
C LEU A 259 -29.94 0.19 -13.71
N LYS A 260 -31.13 0.19 -13.12
CA LYS A 260 -31.38 -0.38 -11.77
C LYS A 260 -31.08 -1.87 -11.73
N ALA A 261 -31.47 -2.62 -12.76
CA ALA A 261 -31.21 -4.05 -12.85
C ALA A 261 -29.71 -4.36 -12.90
N SER A 262 -28.97 -3.60 -13.72
CA SER A 262 -27.50 -3.67 -13.80
C SER A 262 -26.84 -3.39 -12.45
N LEU A 263 -27.27 -2.34 -11.74
CA LEU A 263 -26.73 -2.00 -10.42
C LEU A 263 -26.99 -3.10 -9.37
N ARG A 264 -28.19 -3.68 -9.34
CA ARG A 264 -28.51 -4.83 -8.47
C ARG A 264 -27.68 -6.06 -8.79
N ALA A 265 -27.39 -6.32 -10.07
CA ALA A 265 -26.55 -7.44 -10.49
C ALA A 265 -25.10 -7.24 -10.01
N GLU A 266 -24.57 -6.03 -10.18
CA GLU A 266 -23.20 -5.66 -9.79
C GLU A 266 -23.00 -5.75 -8.27
N TYR A 267 -23.95 -5.20 -7.49
CA TYR A 267 -23.95 -5.29 -6.02
C TYR A 267 -23.98 -6.75 -5.53
N ARG A 268 -24.87 -7.58 -6.09
CA ARG A 268 -24.92 -9.03 -5.74
C ARG A 268 -23.60 -9.73 -6.05
N ARG A 269 -23.00 -9.44 -7.21
CA ARG A 269 -21.72 -10.01 -7.63
C ARG A 269 -20.60 -9.64 -6.66
N ARG A 270 -20.47 -8.35 -6.29
CA ARG A 270 -19.45 -7.89 -5.34
C ARG A 270 -19.66 -8.46 -3.95
N LEU A 271 -20.90 -8.46 -3.46
CA LEU A 271 -21.22 -9.02 -2.16
C LEU A 271 -20.86 -10.51 -2.07
N HIS A 272 -21.17 -11.28 -3.11
CA HIS A 272 -20.78 -12.69 -3.20
C HIS A 272 -19.25 -12.86 -3.24
N GLN A 273 -18.56 -12.03 -4.01
CA GLN A 273 -17.10 -12.05 -4.08
C GLN A 273 -16.45 -11.76 -2.72
N ASP A 274 -16.89 -10.69 -2.02
CA ASP A 274 -16.39 -10.35 -0.68
C ASP A 274 -16.70 -11.44 0.35
N MET A 275 -17.84 -12.11 0.22
CA MET A 275 -18.21 -13.25 1.08
C MET A 275 -17.30 -14.47 0.82
N MET A 276 -17.02 -14.77 -0.44
CA MET A 276 -16.11 -15.87 -0.80
C MET A 276 -14.65 -15.57 -0.39
N GLU A 277 -14.21 -14.32 -0.51
CA GLU A 277 -12.90 -13.87 -0.03
C GLU A 277 -12.79 -14.05 1.50
N ALA A 278 -13.83 -13.70 2.26
CA ALA A 278 -13.88 -13.87 3.71
C ALA A 278 -13.81 -15.32 4.17
N LEU A 279 -14.43 -16.24 3.42
CA LEU A 279 -14.44 -17.67 3.73
C LEU A 279 -13.13 -18.36 3.36
N GLY A 280 -12.45 -17.87 2.32
CA GLY A 280 -11.20 -18.45 1.83
C GLY A 280 -9.97 -18.11 2.67
N ASP A 281 -9.97 -16.98 3.35
CA ASP A 281 -8.82 -16.50 4.11
C ASP A 281 -9.00 -16.70 5.63
N ARG A 282 -8.22 -17.62 6.21
CA ARG A 282 -8.21 -17.90 7.66
C ARG A 282 -7.74 -16.71 8.51
N ASN A 283 -7.06 -15.75 7.91
CA ASN A 283 -6.47 -14.62 8.62
C ASN A 283 -7.22 -13.30 8.37
N VAL A 284 -8.39 -13.33 7.72
CA VAL A 284 -9.16 -12.11 7.48
C VAL A 284 -9.64 -11.50 8.79
N ASP A 285 -9.32 -10.21 8.98
CA ASP A 285 -9.90 -9.40 10.04
C ASP A 285 -11.41 -9.19 9.76
N LEU A 286 -12.23 -9.90 10.52
CA LEU A 286 -13.69 -9.83 10.44
C LEU A 286 -14.21 -8.40 10.63
N HIS A 287 -13.50 -7.55 11.38
CA HIS A 287 -13.89 -6.16 11.60
C HIS A 287 -13.68 -5.31 10.34
N MET A 288 -12.57 -5.51 9.62
CA MET A 288 -12.34 -4.85 8.34
C MET A 288 -13.31 -5.35 7.28
N ASN A 289 -13.62 -6.65 7.25
CA ASN A 289 -14.60 -7.20 6.32
C ASN A 289 -16.01 -6.63 6.57
N LYS A 290 -16.43 -6.56 7.84
CA LYS A 290 -17.71 -5.94 8.22
C LYS A 290 -17.81 -4.49 7.73
N ARG A 291 -16.76 -3.70 7.96
CA ARG A 291 -16.68 -2.32 7.49
C ARG A 291 -16.77 -2.22 5.97
N ARG A 292 -16.06 -3.09 5.24
CA ARG A 292 -16.10 -3.13 3.77
C ARG A 292 -17.52 -3.42 3.24
N ARG A 293 -18.24 -4.33 3.90
CA ARG A 293 -19.65 -4.63 3.57
C ARG A 293 -20.58 -3.45 3.86
N GLU A 294 -20.38 -2.72 4.94
CA GLU A 294 -21.14 -1.51 5.25
C GLU A 294 -20.89 -0.41 4.19
N GLU A 295 -19.64 -0.18 3.81
CA GLU A 295 -19.26 0.77 2.75
C GLU A 295 -19.87 0.36 1.39
N LEU A 296 -19.87 -0.93 1.05
CA LEU A 296 -20.49 -1.43 -0.18
C LEU A 296 -22.02 -1.24 -0.18
N LYS A 297 -22.66 -1.45 0.96
CA LYS A 297 -24.10 -1.24 1.13
C LYS A 297 -24.46 0.24 0.96
N GLU A 298 -23.72 1.14 1.62
CA GLU A 298 -23.95 2.59 1.51
C GLU A 298 -23.82 3.08 0.07
N TRP A 299 -22.81 2.59 -0.65
CA TRP A 299 -22.63 2.90 -2.08
C TRP A 299 -23.82 2.43 -2.94
N PHE A 300 -24.33 1.23 -2.70
CA PHE A 300 -25.51 0.72 -3.41
C PHE A 300 -26.77 1.54 -3.09
N ASP A 301 -27.00 1.87 -1.82
CA ASP A 301 -28.15 2.66 -1.39
C ASP A 301 -28.11 4.09 -1.97
N ASP A 302 -26.92 4.69 -2.07
CA ASP A 302 -26.70 6.00 -2.72
C ASP A 302 -26.96 5.92 -4.25
N GLY A 303 -26.47 4.88 -4.92
CA GLY A 303 -26.76 4.64 -6.34
C GLY A 303 -28.25 4.47 -6.62
N MET A 304 -28.95 3.66 -5.82
CA MET A 304 -30.40 3.47 -5.93
C MET A 304 -31.20 4.74 -5.58
N ARG A 305 -30.67 5.61 -4.73
CA ARG A 305 -31.26 6.93 -4.45
C ARG A 305 -31.14 7.86 -5.64
N MET A 306 -29.95 8.01 -6.23
CA MET A 306 -29.75 8.84 -7.44
C MET A 306 -30.66 8.41 -8.60
N LEU A 307 -30.82 7.10 -8.82
CA LEU A 307 -31.71 6.59 -9.87
C LEU A 307 -33.20 6.93 -9.62
N ARG A 308 -33.64 6.98 -8.35
CA ARG A 308 -35.01 7.41 -8.00
C ARG A 308 -35.21 8.92 -8.16
N GLU A 309 -34.19 9.71 -7.87
CA GLU A 309 -34.22 11.16 -8.05
C GLU A 309 -34.33 11.49 -9.55
N MET A 310 -33.61 10.77 -10.41
CA MET A 310 -33.72 10.92 -11.87
C MET A 310 -35.10 10.56 -12.41
N ASP A 311 -35.74 9.51 -11.90
CA ASP A 311 -37.11 9.15 -12.30
C ASP A 311 -38.15 10.17 -11.83
N SER A 312 -37.85 10.98 -10.81
CA SER A 312 -38.77 11.96 -10.23
C SER A 312 -38.71 13.32 -10.94
N GLU A 313 -37.67 13.59 -11.73
CA GLU A 313 -37.48 14.85 -12.46
C GLU A 313 -38.06 14.83 -13.89
N ALA A 314 -38.54 13.68 -14.37
CA ALA A 314 -39.19 13.48 -15.67
C ALA A 314 -40.72 13.54 -15.57
#